data_AF-W0QC50-F1
#
_entry.id   AF-W0QC50-F1
#
_cell.length_a   1.000
_cell.length_b   1.000
_cell.length_c   1.000
_cell.angle_alpha   90.00
_cell.angle_beta   90.00
_cell.angle_gamma   90.00
#
_symmetry.space_group_name_H-M   'P 1'
#
loop_
_entity.id
_entity.type
_entity.pdbx_description
1 polymer ?
#
loop_
_entity_poly.entity_id
_entity_poly.type
_entity_poly.pdbx_seq_one_letter_code
_entity_poly.pdbx_strand_id
1 'polypeptide(L)'
;MNTQPKATNPILKLHPKQSEAKKVSVDDGYTAIPNALLDAILKFDFSNAQRKVVLAVLRKTLSWHKEMDWICNEQLAEMANLPDISKASRTKNELLRMKVLVQDGKKIGVNLVVSEWENEIVQNDKTVQNNKQNCTKRQKVLYETTTTKETITKEKINISPHTPQGGGVEKNVDEKILTQANELLAYYNDLAKSTCRSAEPFFKLLQKTTCREAYAVDDIKIVIRWALSVWKNRTGKPKPENICRVKRFDGYLADATAWAKYADFDTQTVIETYNDILGERLIPIEDDDDYAAQQILDLLPRLEHKTVSAFKAYFQAFANNANPYYFEPERKIGFSFLMKPETLMKTRRGEI
;
A
#
# COMPACT_ATOMS: atom_id res chain seq x y z
N MET A 1 5.17 31.00 61.46
CA MET A 1 3.85 30.43 61.14
C MET A 1 3.96 29.82 59.74
N ASN A 2 4.07 28.49 59.65
CA ASN A 2 4.36 27.76 58.40
C ASN A 2 3.04 27.27 57.80
N THR A 3 2.65 27.81 56.65
CA THR A 3 1.49 27.38 55.87
C THR A 3 1.92 26.38 54.81
N GLN A 4 1.56 25.10 54.99
CA GLN A 4 1.69 24.10 53.92
C GLN A 4 0.48 24.16 52.97
N PRO A 5 0.67 23.92 51.66
CA PRO A 5 -0.41 23.95 50.69
C PRO A 5 -1.28 22.69 50.77
N LYS A 6 -2.61 22.88 50.74
CA LYS A 6 -3.61 21.81 50.67
C LYS A 6 -3.45 21.00 49.39
N ALA A 7 -3.20 19.70 49.53
CA ALA A 7 -3.24 18.75 48.43
C ALA A 7 -4.67 18.56 47.92
N THR A 8 -4.88 18.78 46.62
CA THR A 8 -6.13 18.48 45.90
C THR A 8 -6.12 17.01 45.49
N ASN A 9 -6.94 16.20 46.15
CA ASN A 9 -7.19 14.82 45.72
C ASN A 9 -8.26 14.81 44.61
N PRO A 10 -8.03 14.12 43.47
CA PRO A 10 -9.04 14.01 42.42
C PRO A 10 -10.22 13.13 42.88
N ILE A 11 -11.44 13.62 42.65
CA ILE A 11 -12.71 13.15 43.24
C ILE A 11 -13.26 11.85 42.61
N LEU A 12 -12.67 11.31 41.53
CA LEU A 12 -13.19 10.10 40.89
C LEU A 12 -12.06 9.15 40.48
N LYS A 13 -11.93 8.03 41.22
CA LYS A 13 -11.21 6.83 40.76
C LYS A 13 -12.21 5.94 40.02
N LEU A 14 -12.19 6.01 38.69
CA LEU A 14 -12.88 5.03 37.84
C LEU A 14 -12.24 3.66 38.10
N HIS A 15 -12.96 2.78 38.77
CA HIS A 15 -12.54 1.40 38.91
C HIS A 15 -12.66 0.74 37.53
N PRO A 16 -11.63 0.02 37.04
CA PRO A 16 -11.78 -0.77 35.82
C PRO A 16 -12.91 -1.76 36.04
N LYS A 17 -13.93 -1.68 35.18
CA LYS A 17 -15.09 -2.57 35.16
C LYS A 17 -14.56 -4.00 35.12
N GLN A 18 -14.70 -4.75 36.21
CA GLN A 18 -14.32 -6.15 36.24
C GLN A 18 -15.12 -6.85 35.13
N SER A 19 -14.43 -7.45 34.16
CA SER A 19 -15.08 -8.22 33.12
C SER A 19 -15.72 -9.44 33.78
N GLU A 20 -17.03 -9.41 33.95
CA GLU A 20 -17.80 -10.55 34.43
C GLU A 20 -17.49 -11.77 33.55
N ALA A 21 -17.30 -12.93 34.18
CA ALA A 21 -16.97 -14.16 33.47
C ALA A 21 -18.11 -14.53 32.52
N LYS A 22 -17.92 -14.31 31.21
CA LYS A 22 -18.87 -14.72 30.18
C LYS A 22 -18.76 -16.21 29.93
N LYS A 23 -19.70 -17.00 30.47
CA LYS A 23 -19.87 -18.41 30.08
C LYS A 23 -20.42 -18.45 28.66
N VAL A 24 -19.73 -19.16 27.76
CA VAL A 24 -20.21 -19.40 26.38
C VAL A 24 -21.31 -20.46 26.42
N SER A 25 -22.42 -20.24 25.70
CA SER A 25 -23.45 -21.27 25.53
C SER A 25 -23.10 -22.20 24.38
N VAL A 26 -23.45 -23.48 24.48
CA VAL A 26 -23.31 -24.43 23.36
C VAL A 26 -24.28 -24.07 22.23
N ASP A 27 -25.37 -23.37 22.56
CA ASP A 27 -26.41 -22.96 21.62
C ASP A 27 -26.04 -21.70 20.81
N ASP A 28 -24.93 -21.03 21.11
CA ASP A 28 -24.45 -19.82 20.40
C ASP A 28 -23.90 -20.13 18.98
N GLY A 29 -24.08 -21.37 18.53
CA GLY A 29 -23.59 -21.89 17.25
C GLY A 29 -22.16 -22.43 17.33
N TYR A 30 -21.91 -23.52 16.62
CA TYR A 30 -20.60 -24.16 16.55
C TYR A 30 -20.12 -24.27 15.10
N THR A 31 -18.81 -24.44 14.93
CA THR A 31 -18.23 -24.75 13.62
C THR A 31 -18.05 -26.26 13.51
N ALA A 32 -18.75 -26.89 12.58
CA ALA A 32 -18.55 -28.29 12.26
C ALA A 32 -17.22 -28.46 11.52
N ILE A 33 -16.24 -29.12 12.14
CA ILE A 33 -14.95 -29.45 11.53
C ILE A 33 -14.92 -30.97 11.33
N PRO A 34 -14.60 -31.47 10.12
CA PRO A 34 -14.45 -32.90 9.90
C PRO A 34 -13.43 -33.50 10.88
N ASN A 35 -13.79 -34.60 11.56
CA ASN A 35 -12.93 -35.20 12.58
C ASN A 35 -11.53 -35.55 12.05
N ALA A 36 -11.44 -36.06 10.83
CA ALA A 36 -10.16 -36.36 10.19
C ALA A 36 -9.26 -35.11 10.02
N LEU A 37 -9.87 -33.96 9.71
CA LEU A 37 -9.16 -32.68 9.60
C LEU A 37 -8.74 -32.18 10.99
N LEU A 38 -9.62 -32.29 11.98
CA LEU A 38 -9.30 -31.93 13.36
C LEU A 38 -8.14 -32.77 13.91
N ASP A 39 -8.16 -34.08 13.67
CA ASP A 39 -7.09 -35.01 14.06
C ASP A 39 -5.77 -34.67 13.37
N ALA A 40 -5.80 -34.32 12.08
CA ALA A 40 -4.61 -33.86 11.36
C ALA A 40 -4.05 -32.57 11.97
N ILE A 41 -4.91 -31.60 12.31
CA ILE A 41 -4.50 -30.34 12.94
C ILE A 41 -3.87 -30.59 14.32
N LEU A 42 -4.40 -31.55 15.07
CA LEU A 42 -3.87 -31.92 16.39
C LEU A 42 -2.52 -32.63 16.30
N LYS A 43 -2.31 -33.46 15.28
CA LYS A 43 -1.06 -34.21 15.07
C LYS A 43 0.07 -33.37 14.47
N PHE A 44 -0.25 -32.33 13.72
CA PHE A 44 0.74 -31.55 13.00
C PHE A 44 1.46 -30.53 13.90
N ASP A 45 2.78 -30.38 13.71
CA ASP A 45 3.66 -29.54 14.55
C ASP A 45 3.59 -28.05 14.19
N PHE A 46 2.43 -27.44 14.42
CA PHE A 46 2.27 -26.00 14.22
C PHE A 46 2.97 -25.18 15.30
N SER A 47 3.59 -24.08 14.90
CA SER A 47 3.85 -22.97 15.83
C SER A 47 2.53 -22.36 16.32
N ASN A 48 2.56 -21.65 17.45
CA ASN A 48 1.36 -21.01 18.00
C ASN A 48 0.72 -20.02 17.00
N ALA A 49 1.55 -19.26 16.27
CA ALA A 49 1.07 -18.33 15.25
C ALA A 49 0.40 -19.07 14.08
N GLN A 50 1.02 -20.15 13.60
CA GLN A 50 0.49 -20.98 12.52
C GLN A 50 -0.86 -21.58 12.90
N ARG A 51 -0.97 -22.18 14.10
CA ARG A 51 -2.23 -22.75 14.61
C ARG A 51 -3.35 -21.71 14.66
N LYS A 52 -3.05 -20.51 15.15
CA LYS A 52 -4.03 -19.41 15.19
C LYS A 52 -4.52 -19.00 13.80
N VAL A 53 -3.61 -18.91 12.82
CA VAL A 53 -3.96 -18.59 11.43
C VAL A 53 -4.83 -19.68 10.81
N VAL A 54 -4.50 -20.97 10.99
CA VAL A 54 -5.32 -22.09 10.50
C VAL A 54 -6.74 -22.02 11.09
N LEU A 55 -6.87 -21.80 12.40
CA LEU A 55 -8.17 -21.65 13.05
C LEU A 55 -8.95 -20.42 12.55
N ALA A 56 -8.26 -19.30 12.29
CA ALA A 56 -8.89 -18.11 11.72
C ALA A 56 -9.42 -18.35 10.30
N VAL A 57 -8.66 -19.07 9.48
CA VAL A 57 -9.10 -19.48 8.13
C VAL A 57 -10.30 -20.43 8.22
N LEU A 58 -10.27 -21.44 9.09
CA LEU A 58 -11.41 -22.34 9.32
C LEU A 58 -12.67 -21.57 9.74
N ARG A 59 -12.51 -20.57 10.61
CA ARG A 59 -13.63 -19.74 11.09
C ARG A 59 -14.30 -18.93 9.96
N LYS A 60 -13.55 -18.60 8.90
CA LYS A 60 -14.04 -17.83 7.74
C LYS A 60 -14.41 -18.69 6.53
N THR A 61 -14.11 -19.98 6.57
CA THR A 61 -14.40 -20.93 5.49
C THR A 61 -15.45 -21.93 5.94
N LEU A 62 -15.06 -22.95 6.71
CA LEU A 62 -15.94 -24.04 7.12
C LEU A 62 -17.14 -23.56 7.96
N SER A 63 -16.99 -22.54 8.80
CA SER A 63 -18.12 -21.98 9.55
C SER A 63 -19.20 -21.33 8.67
N TRP A 64 -18.89 -21.09 7.39
CA TRP A 64 -19.79 -20.56 6.38
C TRP A 64 -20.13 -21.62 5.32
N HIS A 65 -19.78 -22.89 5.58
CA HIS A 65 -19.95 -24.01 4.66
C HIS A 65 -19.25 -23.81 3.30
N LYS A 66 -18.06 -23.18 3.31
CA LYS A 66 -17.21 -22.99 2.13
C LYS A 66 -15.84 -23.60 2.35
N GLU A 67 -15.23 -24.14 1.30
CA GLU A 67 -13.85 -24.65 1.37
C GLU A 67 -12.81 -23.52 1.35
N MET A 68 -13.08 -22.45 0.59
CA MET A 68 -12.18 -21.33 0.36
C MET A 68 -12.97 -20.00 0.41
N ASP A 69 -12.38 -18.94 0.96
CA ASP A 69 -12.97 -17.59 0.93
C ASP A 69 -11.89 -16.53 0.74
N TRP A 70 -12.28 -15.32 0.32
CA TRP A 70 -11.36 -14.20 0.25
C TRP A 70 -11.10 -13.63 1.64
N ILE A 71 -9.85 -13.69 2.10
CA ILE A 71 -9.44 -13.19 3.41
C ILE A 71 -8.18 -12.33 3.24
N CYS A 72 -8.26 -11.05 3.61
CA CYS A 72 -7.11 -10.15 3.59
C CYS A 72 -6.18 -10.41 4.79
N ASN A 73 -4.92 -9.97 4.67
CA ASN A 73 -3.92 -10.18 5.72
C ASN A 73 -4.23 -9.35 6.98
N GLU A 74 -4.86 -8.19 6.84
CA GLU A 74 -5.31 -7.37 7.96
C GLU A 74 -6.34 -8.13 8.81
N GLN A 75 -7.35 -8.70 8.15
CA GLN A 75 -8.38 -9.49 8.82
C GLN A 75 -7.80 -10.76 9.46
N LEU A 76 -6.84 -11.43 8.80
CA LEU A 76 -6.13 -12.56 9.41
C LEU A 76 -5.35 -12.14 10.66
N ALA A 77 -4.66 -11.00 10.64
CA ALA A 77 -3.90 -10.51 11.79
C ALA A 77 -4.82 -10.22 12.97
N GLU A 78 -5.96 -9.59 12.73
CA GLU A 78 -6.98 -9.29 13.75
C GLU A 78 -7.58 -10.58 14.33
N MET A 79 -8.08 -11.48 13.49
CA MET A 79 -8.73 -12.73 13.93
C MET A 79 -7.77 -13.67 14.67
N ALA A 80 -6.52 -13.76 14.20
CA ALA A 80 -5.49 -14.59 14.83
C ALA A 80 -4.80 -13.87 16.00
N ASN A 81 -5.17 -12.63 16.32
CA ASN A 81 -4.52 -11.79 17.31
C ASN A 81 -2.98 -11.79 17.18
N LEU A 82 -2.52 -11.45 15.96
CA LEU A 82 -1.11 -11.29 15.65
C LEU A 82 -0.72 -9.81 15.75
N PRO A 83 0.48 -9.50 16.24
CA PRO A 83 0.91 -8.12 16.48
C PRO A 83 0.97 -7.28 15.20
N ASP A 84 1.33 -7.89 14.07
CA ASP A 84 1.58 -7.19 12.82
C ASP A 84 0.96 -7.92 11.63
N ILE A 85 0.49 -7.15 10.65
CA ILE A 85 0.02 -7.64 9.33
C ILE A 85 1.14 -8.43 8.63
N SER A 86 2.38 -7.98 8.75
CA SER A 86 3.55 -8.66 8.19
C SER A 86 3.76 -10.05 8.78
N LYS A 87 3.46 -10.25 10.07
CA LYS A 87 3.56 -11.55 10.72
C LYS A 87 2.45 -12.49 10.25
N ALA A 88 1.24 -11.97 10.05
CA ALA A 88 0.15 -12.74 9.44
C ALA A 88 0.51 -13.17 8.01
N SER A 89 1.04 -12.26 7.19
CA SER A 89 1.50 -12.55 5.83
C SER A 89 2.60 -13.63 5.81
N ARG A 90 3.63 -13.50 6.66
CA ARG A 90 4.70 -14.49 6.77
C ARG A 90 4.16 -15.86 7.17
N THR A 91 3.37 -15.91 8.24
CA THR A 91 2.78 -17.16 8.76
C THR A 91 1.88 -17.84 7.72
N LYS A 92 1.10 -17.04 6.99
CA LYS A 92 0.25 -17.53 5.89
C LYS A 92 1.09 -18.15 4.77
N ASN A 93 2.17 -17.47 4.36
CA ASN A 93 3.05 -17.98 3.30
C ASN A 93 3.82 -19.24 3.73
N GLU A 94 4.22 -19.33 5.00
CA GLU A 94 4.78 -20.57 5.57
C GLU A 94 3.78 -21.72 5.48
N LEU A 95 2.52 -21.50 5.88
CA LEU A 95 1.47 -22.51 5.81
C LEU A 95 1.12 -22.93 4.37
N LEU A 96 1.21 -22.01 3.41
CA LEU A 96 1.08 -22.34 1.98
C LEU A 96 2.25 -23.21 1.49
N ARG A 97 3.47 -22.90 1.92
CA ARG A 97 4.67 -23.71 1.61
C ARG A 97 4.58 -25.11 2.21
N MET A 98 4.05 -25.22 3.43
CA MET A 98 3.78 -26.48 4.11
C MET A 98 2.55 -27.23 3.55
N LYS A 99 1.90 -26.69 2.50
CA LYS A 99 0.67 -27.24 1.87
C LYS A 99 -0.51 -27.47 2.83
N VAL A 100 -0.48 -26.82 3.99
CA VAL A 100 -1.58 -26.84 4.97
C VAL A 100 -2.70 -25.92 4.51
N LEU A 101 -2.35 -24.79 3.91
CA LEU A 101 -3.29 -23.91 3.23
C LEU A 101 -3.17 -24.07 1.73
N VAL A 102 -4.30 -23.86 1.04
CA VAL A 102 -4.36 -23.74 -0.43
C VAL A 102 -4.78 -22.32 -0.78
N GLN A 103 -4.29 -21.83 -1.90
CA GLN A 103 -4.67 -20.53 -2.44
C GLN A 103 -5.16 -20.71 -3.89
N ASP A 104 -6.34 -20.18 -4.17
CA ASP A 104 -6.88 -20.06 -5.53
C ASP A 104 -7.15 -18.59 -5.83
N GLY A 105 -6.28 -17.99 -6.65
CA GLY A 105 -6.28 -16.56 -6.91
C GLY A 105 -6.17 -15.74 -5.62
N LYS A 106 -7.25 -15.04 -5.25
CA LYS A 106 -7.34 -14.27 -4.00
C LYS A 106 -7.96 -15.04 -2.83
N LYS A 107 -8.57 -16.20 -3.08
CA LYS A 107 -9.23 -17.00 -2.05
C LYS A 107 -8.22 -17.92 -1.35
N ILE A 108 -8.44 -18.15 -0.06
CA ILE A 108 -7.61 -19.02 0.77
C ILE A 108 -8.51 -19.97 1.57
N GLY A 109 -8.02 -21.18 1.80
CA GLY A 109 -8.70 -22.20 2.59
C GLY A 109 -7.72 -23.24 3.10
N VAL A 110 -8.21 -24.15 3.95
CA VAL A 110 -7.41 -25.24 4.49
C VAL A 110 -7.38 -26.39 3.49
N ASN A 111 -6.21 -26.97 3.25
CA ASN A 111 -6.08 -28.14 2.39
C ASN A 111 -6.75 -29.35 3.07
N LEU A 112 -7.85 -29.83 2.48
CA LEU A 112 -8.58 -31.00 2.97
C LEU A 112 -7.84 -32.32 2.71
N VAL A 113 -6.87 -32.33 1.78
CA VAL A 113 -6.01 -33.49 1.50
C VAL A 113 -4.85 -33.49 2.50
N VAL A 114 -5.12 -33.90 3.73
CA VAL A 114 -4.17 -33.85 4.85
C VAL A 114 -2.87 -34.64 4.63
N SER A 115 -2.86 -35.60 3.70
CA SER A 115 -1.66 -36.36 3.32
C SER A 115 -0.63 -35.54 2.55
N GLU A 116 -1.00 -34.38 2.00
CA GLU A 116 -0.10 -33.49 1.27
C GLU A 116 0.65 -32.52 2.18
N TRP A 117 0.31 -32.46 3.47
CA TRP A 117 0.89 -31.49 4.39
C TRP A 117 2.36 -31.83 4.66
N GLU A 118 3.23 -30.85 4.48
CA GLU A 118 4.67 -31.00 4.60
C GLU A 118 5.17 -30.30 5.87
N ASN A 119 5.93 -31.02 6.69
CA ASN A 119 6.61 -30.43 7.84
C ASN A 119 8.08 -30.16 7.47
N GLU A 120 8.46 -28.88 7.44
CA GLU A 120 9.82 -28.44 7.10
C GLU A 120 10.89 -28.96 8.08
N ILE A 121 10.48 -29.46 9.25
CA ILE A 121 11.37 -29.98 10.28
C ILE A 121 11.99 -31.34 9.87
N VAL A 122 11.44 -32.06 8.89
CA VAL A 122 11.82 -33.46 8.61
C VAL A 122 12.96 -33.61 7.57
N GLN A 123 13.48 -32.54 6.97
CA GLN A 123 14.59 -32.64 6.00
C GLN A 123 16.02 -32.54 6.58
N ASN A 124 16.23 -32.87 7.86
CA ASN A 124 17.57 -32.94 8.46
C ASN A 124 17.87 -34.26 9.21
N ASP A 125 17.24 -35.37 8.83
CA ASP A 125 17.66 -36.72 9.28
C ASP A 125 18.82 -37.28 8.43
N LYS A 126 19.94 -36.56 8.42
CA LYS A 126 21.24 -37.15 8.10
C LYS A 126 22.23 -36.83 9.22
N THR A 127 22.34 -37.78 10.14
CA THR A 127 23.53 -38.09 10.97
C THR A 127 24.12 -36.91 11.77
N VAL A 128 23.63 -36.75 12.99
CA VAL A 128 24.33 -36.03 14.06
C VAL A 128 25.45 -36.90 14.59
N GLN A 129 26.70 -36.60 14.25
CA GLN A 129 27.83 -36.93 15.12
C GLN A 129 28.11 -35.73 16.03
N ASN A 130 27.93 -36.02 17.32
CA ASN A 130 28.21 -35.13 18.44
C ASN A 130 29.66 -34.63 18.41
N ASN A 131 29.85 -33.35 18.68
CA ASN A 131 30.83 -32.93 19.67
C ASN A 131 30.40 -31.64 20.36
N LYS A 132 30.11 -31.78 21.67
CA LYS A 132 29.94 -30.69 22.62
C LYS A 132 31.29 -29.99 22.82
N GLN A 133 31.30 -28.67 22.74
CA GLN A 133 32.13 -27.86 23.64
C GLN A 133 31.33 -26.63 24.08
N ASN A 134 31.14 -26.55 25.40
CA ASN A 134 30.60 -25.42 26.13
C ASN A 134 31.36 -24.13 25.79
N CYS A 135 30.67 -22.99 25.68
CA CYS A 135 30.67 -22.00 26.76
C CYS A 135 29.84 -20.75 26.44
N THR A 136 29.24 -20.27 27.51
CA THR A 136 28.33 -19.14 27.69
C THR A 136 28.95 -17.79 27.29
N LYS A 137 28.21 -16.97 26.52
CA LYS A 137 27.94 -15.54 26.79
C LYS A 137 27.02 -14.93 25.74
N ARG A 138 26.02 -14.18 26.21
CA ARG A 138 25.10 -13.35 25.42
C ARG A 138 25.86 -12.24 24.70
N GLN A 139 25.58 -12.05 23.41
CA GLN A 139 25.68 -10.73 22.78
C GLN A 139 24.63 -10.58 21.68
N LYS A 140 23.83 -9.52 21.79
CA LYS A 140 23.02 -8.93 20.72
C LYS A 140 23.94 -8.52 19.58
N VAL A 141 23.71 -8.97 18.33
CA VAL A 141 23.89 -8.13 17.12
C VAL A 141 22.98 -8.61 15.98
N LEU A 142 22.27 -7.63 15.42
CA LEU A 142 21.81 -7.41 14.04
C LEU A 142 22.40 -8.35 12.96
N TYR A 143 21.55 -8.93 12.10
CA TYR A 143 22.01 -9.57 10.87
C TYR A 143 21.99 -8.55 9.72
N GLU A 144 23.16 -8.25 9.18
CA GLU A 144 23.33 -7.75 7.82
C GLU A 144 23.50 -8.91 6.85
N THR A 145 23.04 -8.67 5.64
CA THR A 145 23.05 -9.51 4.45
C THR A 145 24.44 -9.93 4.01
N THR A 146 24.52 -11.17 3.52
CA THR A 146 25.71 -11.82 2.96
C THR A 146 26.21 -11.14 1.69
N THR A 147 27.51 -10.82 1.66
CA THR A 147 28.31 -10.79 0.43
C THR A 147 29.69 -11.37 0.75
N THR A 148 30.07 -12.41 0.01
CA THR A 148 31.35 -13.11 0.07
C THR A 148 32.49 -12.14 -0.29
N LYS A 149 33.48 -12.01 0.59
CA LYS A 149 34.77 -11.39 0.26
C LYS A 149 35.82 -12.49 0.13
N GLU A 150 36.48 -12.54 -1.03
CA GLU A 150 37.89 -12.90 -1.05
C GLU A 150 38.75 -11.64 -1.00
N THR A 151 39.82 -11.81 -0.24
CA THR A 151 40.84 -10.86 0.23
C THR A 151 41.67 -10.29 -0.93
N ILE A 152 42.15 -9.05 -0.79
CA ILE A 152 43.54 -8.60 -1.11
C ILE A 152 43.66 -7.11 -0.73
N THR A 153 44.61 -6.85 0.16
CA THR A 153 45.15 -5.55 0.57
C THR A 153 45.79 -4.84 -0.63
N LYS A 154 45.56 -3.53 -0.84
CA LYS A 154 46.43 -2.73 -1.71
C LYS A 154 46.82 -1.37 -1.13
N GLU A 155 48.13 -1.21 -1.16
CA GLU A 155 48.96 -0.06 -0.83
C GLU A 155 48.71 1.12 -1.77
N LYS A 156 49.09 2.30 -1.29
CA LYS A 156 49.16 3.54 -2.07
C LYS A 156 50.24 3.40 -3.15
N ILE A 157 49.87 3.53 -4.42
CA ILE A 157 50.83 3.87 -5.49
C ILE A 157 50.20 4.92 -6.40
N ASN A 158 50.83 6.09 -6.43
CA ASN A 158 50.73 7.11 -7.48
C ASN A 158 51.20 6.51 -8.81
N ILE A 159 50.39 6.51 -9.88
CA ILE A 159 50.89 6.65 -11.26
C ILE A 159 49.80 7.29 -12.14
N SER A 160 50.18 8.37 -12.83
CA SER A 160 49.61 8.81 -14.10
C SER A 160 50.69 8.58 -15.18
N PRO A 161 50.42 8.55 -16.49
CA PRO A 161 49.41 7.81 -17.25
C PRO A 161 50.06 7.01 -18.41
N HIS A 162 49.46 5.91 -18.88
CA HIS A 162 49.64 5.46 -20.27
C HIS A 162 48.41 4.67 -20.77
N THR A 163 47.91 5.09 -21.93
CA THR A 163 46.84 4.51 -22.75
C THR A 163 47.28 3.20 -23.43
N PRO A 164 46.30 2.33 -23.75
CA PRO A 164 46.01 2.04 -25.15
C PRO A 164 44.58 2.43 -25.52
N GLN A 165 44.38 2.74 -26.80
CA GLN A 165 43.20 3.37 -27.40
C GLN A 165 41.87 2.64 -27.14
N GLY A 166 40.84 3.42 -26.79
CA GLY A 166 39.43 3.03 -26.79
C GLY A 166 38.52 3.77 -25.80
N GLY A 167 39.06 4.50 -24.81
CA GLY A 167 38.32 4.95 -23.61
C GLY A 167 37.75 6.38 -23.60
N GLY A 168 37.43 6.98 -24.75
CA GLY A 168 36.92 8.36 -24.82
C GLY A 168 35.41 8.53 -24.63
N VAL A 169 34.62 7.49 -24.92
CA VAL A 169 33.17 7.61 -25.04
C VAL A 169 32.43 7.30 -23.73
N GLU A 170 32.81 6.24 -23.00
CA GLU A 170 32.08 5.80 -21.80
C GLU A 170 32.16 6.79 -20.62
N LYS A 171 33.34 7.39 -20.37
CA LYS A 171 33.50 8.39 -19.29
C LYS A 171 32.65 9.64 -19.51
N ASN A 172 32.51 10.07 -20.76
CA ASN A 172 31.70 11.23 -21.12
C ASN A 172 30.19 10.96 -20.95
N VAL A 173 29.77 9.73 -21.23
CA VAL A 173 28.38 9.30 -21.08
C VAL A 173 27.98 9.24 -19.60
N ASP A 174 28.83 8.66 -18.75
CA ASP A 174 28.56 8.56 -17.30
C ASP A 174 28.53 9.94 -16.62
N GLU A 175 29.41 10.86 -17.01
CA GLU A 175 29.42 12.24 -16.50
C GLU A 175 28.15 13.00 -16.89
N LYS A 176 27.68 12.81 -18.13
CA LYS A 176 26.42 13.41 -18.62
C LYS A 176 25.20 12.85 -17.87
N ILE A 177 25.16 11.54 -17.63
CA ILE A 177 24.08 10.89 -16.86
C ILE A 177 24.08 11.38 -15.41
N LEU A 178 25.26 11.56 -14.80
CA LEU A 178 25.39 12.09 -13.46
C LEU A 178 24.89 13.54 -13.36
N THR A 179 25.21 14.38 -14.34
CA THR A 179 24.66 15.74 -14.43
C THR A 179 23.14 15.73 -14.51
N GLN A 180 22.55 14.90 -15.39
CA GLN A 180 21.10 14.76 -15.52
C GLN A 180 20.43 14.25 -14.23
N ALA A 181 21.06 13.31 -13.53
CA ALA A 181 20.57 12.79 -12.25
C ALA A 181 20.55 13.89 -11.17
N ASN A 182 21.57 14.76 -11.14
CA ASN A 182 21.62 15.89 -10.22
C ASN A 182 20.59 16.98 -10.59
N GLU A 183 20.36 17.24 -11.87
CA GLU A 183 19.29 18.13 -12.34
C GLU A 183 17.90 17.63 -11.90
N LEU A 184 17.65 16.32 -12.04
CA LEU A 184 16.39 15.70 -11.58
C LEU A 184 16.24 15.78 -10.05
N LEU A 185 17.33 15.63 -9.30
CA LEU A 185 17.31 15.81 -7.85
C LEU A 185 16.99 17.25 -7.46
N ALA A 186 17.59 18.24 -8.14
CA ALA A 186 17.30 19.65 -7.91
C ALA A 186 15.83 19.97 -8.23
N TYR A 187 15.33 19.46 -9.36
CA TYR A 187 13.92 19.59 -9.76
C TYR A 187 12.96 19.00 -8.72
N TYR A 188 13.25 17.78 -8.25
CA TYR A 188 12.49 17.15 -7.18
C TYR A 188 12.52 18.00 -5.89
N ASN A 189 13.69 18.48 -5.48
CA ASN A 189 13.85 19.25 -4.25
C ASN A 189 13.10 20.58 -4.29
N ASP A 190 13.08 21.25 -5.44
CA ASP A 190 12.32 22.49 -5.62
C ASP A 190 10.81 22.25 -5.50
N LEU A 191 10.27 21.23 -6.18
CA LEU A 191 8.84 20.89 -6.08
C LEU A 191 8.44 20.38 -4.71
N ALA A 192 9.25 19.48 -4.15
CA ALA A 192 9.00 18.89 -2.83
C ALA A 192 9.29 19.88 -1.69
N LYS A 193 9.94 21.03 -1.95
CA LYS A 193 10.49 21.93 -0.92
C LYS A 193 11.28 21.15 0.13
N SER A 194 12.20 20.31 -0.35
CA SER A 194 12.98 19.37 0.46
C SER A 194 14.48 19.47 0.16
N THR A 195 15.32 18.83 0.97
CA THR A 195 16.80 18.91 0.88
C THR A 195 17.45 17.54 0.68
N CYS A 196 16.90 16.71 -0.21
CA CYS A 196 17.48 15.40 -0.52
C CYS A 196 18.85 15.56 -1.18
N ARG A 197 19.83 14.73 -0.78
CA ARG A 197 21.23 14.83 -1.24
C ARG A 197 21.68 13.74 -2.21
N SER A 198 20.96 12.61 -2.27
CA SER A 198 21.36 11.47 -3.12
C SER A 198 20.63 11.52 -4.46
N ALA A 199 21.41 11.60 -5.54
CA ALA A 199 20.94 11.48 -6.93
C ALA A 199 20.97 10.02 -7.44
N GLU A 200 21.42 9.08 -6.60
CA GLU A 200 21.52 7.65 -6.95
C GLU A 200 20.22 7.04 -7.49
N PRO A 201 19.02 7.37 -6.97
CA PRO A 201 17.77 6.80 -7.48
C PRO A 201 17.48 7.22 -8.93
N PHE A 202 17.78 8.47 -9.28
CA PHE A 202 17.59 9.00 -10.64
C PHE A 202 18.65 8.44 -11.59
N PHE A 203 19.89 8.34 -11.13
CA PHE A 203 20.98 7.75 -11.89
C PHE A 203 20.66 6.32 -12.34
N LYS A 204 20.10 5.48 -11.44
CA LYS A 204 19.65 4.11 -11.75
C LYS A 204 18.57 4.03 -12.84
N LEU A 205 17.75 5.07 -13.02
CA LEU A 205 16.72 5.11 -14.06
C LEU A 205 17.29 5.55 -15.41
N LEU A 206 18.27 6.45 -15.41
CA LEU A 206 18.91 6.97 -16.61
C LEU A 206 19.95 6.00 -17.20
N GLN A 207 20.39 4.99 -16.43
CA GLN A 207 21.27 3.95 -16.96
C GLN A 207 20.51 2.90 -17.77
N LYS A 208 21.07 2.56 -18.95
CA LYS A 208 20.65 1.40 -19.72
C LYS A 208 21.13 0.13 -19.01
N THR A 209 20.28 -0.89 -18.97
CA THR A 209 20.63 -2.21 -18.44
C THR A 209 20.41 -3.28 -19.50
N THR A 210 20.86 -4.51 -19.25
CA THR A 210 20.66 -5.64 -20.17
C THR A 210 19.19 -5.95 -20.44
N CYS A 211 18.30 -5.64 -19.51
CA CYS A 211 16.87 -5.95 -19.59
C CYS A 211 15.96 -4.72 -19.78
N ARG A 212 16.51 -3.50 -19.81
CA ARG A 212 15.71 -2.26 -19.87
C ARG A 212 16.47 -1.13 -20.53
N GLU A 213 15.78 -0.37 -21.38
CA GLU A 213 16.29 0.90 -21.89
C GLU A 213 16.41 1.97 -20.78
N ALA A 214 17.15 3.04 -21.07
CA ALA A 214 17.23 4.19 -20.20
C ALA A 214 15.93 5.01 -20.31
N TYR A 215 15.40 5.47 -19.17
CA TYR A 215 14.25 6.37 -19.20
C TYR A 215 14.65 7.78 -19.65
N ALA A 216 13.75 8.48 -20.33
CA ALA A 216 13.98 9.87 -20.68
C ALA A 216 13.88 10.75 -19.42
N VAL A 217 14.61 11.87 -19.43
CA VAL A 217 14.58 12.84 -18.33
C VAL A 217 13.16 13.40 -18.12
N ASP A 218 12.43 13.64 -19.20
CA ASP A 218 11.07 14.21 -19.13
C ASP A 218 10.04 13.20 -18.58
N ASP A 219 10.17 11.92 -18.92
CA ASP A 219 9.37 10.85 -18.33
C ASP A 219 9.52 10.82 -16.80
N ILE A 220 10.76 10.96 -16.32
CA ILE A 220 11.06 10.99 -14.89
C ILE A 220 10.47 12.25 -14.24
N LYS A 221 10.54 13.42 -14.89
CA LYS A 221 9.91 14.64 -14.40
C LYS A 221 8.39 14.50 -14.27
N ILE A 222 7.73 13.88 -15.24
CA ILE A 222 6.28 13.63 -15.20
C ILE A 222 5.91 12.74 -14.01
N VAL A 223 6.65 11.65 -13.78
CA VAL A 223 6.44 10.77 -12.63
C VAL A 223 6.69 11.49 -11.30
N ILE A 224 7.70 12.36 -11.21
CA ILE A 224 7.95 13.19 -10.01
C ILE A 224 6.75 14.09 -9.72
N ARG A 225 6.26 14.84 -10.72
CA ARG A 225 5.09 15.73 -10.56
C ARG A 225 3.88 14.96 -10.08
N TRP A 226 3.57 13.86 -10.76
CA TRP A 226 2.45 12.99 -10.41
C TRP A 226 2.57 12.43 -8.99
N ALA A 227 3.72 11.87 -8.63
CA ALA A 227 3.92 11.27 -7.31
C ALA A 227 3.79 12.32 -6.20
N LEU A 228 4.33 13.52 -6.37
CA LEU A 228 4.20 14.58 -5.37
C LEU A 228 2.78 15.14 -5.24
N SER A 229 1.98 15.09 -6.30
CA SER A 229 0.59 15.53 -6.31
C SER A 229 -0.36 14.46 -5.74
N VAL A 230 -0.20 13.20 -6.14
CA VAL A 230 -1.18 12.14 -5.89
C VAL A 230 -0.82 11.28 -4.68
N TRP A 231 0.46 11.02 -4.41
CA TRP A 231 0.83 10.06 -3.37
C TRP A 231 0.75 10.69 -1.98
N LYS A 232 -0.42 10.58 -1.35
CA LYS A 232 -0.64 10.93 0.06
C LYS A 232 -0.12 9.82 0.96
N ASN A 233 0.92 10.12 1.75
CA ASN A 233 1.56 9.17 2.65
C ASN A 233 1.54 9.66 4.11
N ARG A 234 1.40 8.71 5.05
CA ARG A 234 1.31 9.00 6.50
C ARG A 234 2.53 9.73 7.07
N THR A 235 3.67 9.68 6.37
CA THR A 235 4.97 10.20 6.82
C THR A 235 5.44 11.44 6.05
N GLY A 236 4.58 12.06 5.24
CA GLY A 236 4.93 13.21 4.39
C GLY A 236 5.62 12.83 3.08
N LYS A 237 5.80 13.80 2.16
CA LYS A 237 6.11 13.64 0.73
C LYS A 237 6.99 12.43 0.32
N PRO A 238 6.67 11.74 -0.80
CA PRO A 238 7.37 10.51 -1.22
C PRO A 238 8.84 10.77 -1.56
N LYS A 239 9.76 10.03 -0.93
CA LYS A 239 11.20 10.14 -1.17
C LYS A 239 11.61 9.67 -2.59
N PRO A 240 12.71 10.20 -3.16
CA PRO A 240 13.22 9.77 -4.48
C PRO A 240 13.43 8.26 -4.61
N GLU A 241 13.90 7.59 -3.55
CA GLU A 241 14.07 6.12 -3.50
C GLU A 241 12.75 5.36 -3.73
N ASN A 242 11.62 5.92 -3.30
CA ASN A 242 10.31 5.30 -3.48
C ASN A 242 9.71 5.58 -4.85
N ILE A 243 9.94 6.78 -5.38
CA ILE A 243 9.48 7.18 -6.72
C ILE A 243 10.24 6.39 -7.78
N CYS A 244 11.56 6.26 -7.64
CA CYS A 244 12.44 5.68 -8.66
C CYS A 244 12.58 4.15 -8.57
N ARG A 245 11.54 3.45 -8.13
CA ARG A 245 11.57 1.97 -8.02
C ARG A 245 11.52 1.33 -9.39
N VAL A 246 12.68 0.91 -9.90
CA VAL A 246 12.88 0.34 -11.25
C VAL A 246 11.80 -0.66 -11.67
N LYS A 247 11.47 -1.65 -10.83
CA LYS A 247 10.50 -2.71 -11.15
C LYS A 247 9.05 -2.23 -11.31
N ARG A 248 8.71 -1.05 -10.81
CA ARG A 248 7.36 -0.47 -10.86
C ARG A 248 7.28 0.78 -11.72
N PHE A 249 8.43 1.26 -12.19
CA PHE A 249 8.54 2.57 -12.80
C PHE A 249 7.76 2.67 -14.11
N ASP A 250 7.72 1.61 -14.93
CA ASP A 250 6.88 1.58 -16.15
C ASP A 250 5.39 1.78 -15.83
N GLY A 251 4.89 1.16 -14.76
CA GLY A 251 3.53 1.37 -14.30
C GLY A 251 3.30 2.82 -13.82
N TYR A 252 4.27 3.36 -13.08
CA TYR A 252 4.22 4.75 -12.63
C TYR A 252 4.24 5.74 -13.80
N LEU A 253 5.03 5.47 -14.84
CA LEU A 253 5.09 6.29 -16.03
C LEU A 253 3.78 6.25 -16.81
N ALA A 254 3.16 5.08 -16.95
CA ALA A 254 1.86 4.95 -17.60
C ALA A 254 0.78 5.77 -16.87
N ASP A 255 0.70 5.64 -15.54
CA ASP A 255 -0.26 6.37 -14.70
C ASP A 255 0.01 7.88 -14.75
N ALA A 256 1.28 8.29 -14.62
CA ALA A 256 1.68 9.70 -14.63
C ALA A 256 1.43 10.35 -16.00
N THR A 257 1.62 9.62 -17.09
CA THR A 257 1.32 10.11 -18.45
C THR A 257 -0.18 10.28 -18.65
N ALA A 258 -1.00 9.38 -18.10
CA ALA A 258 -2.45 9.52 -18.14
C ALA A 258 -2.92 10.73 -17.32
N TRP A 259 -2.36 10.93 -16.13
CA TRP A 259 -2.63 12.07 -15.25
C TRP A 259 -2.20 13.41 -15.89
N ALA A 260 -1.03 13.47 -16.51
CA ALA A 260 -0.47 14.70 -17.08
C ALA A 260 -1.35 15.32 -18.18
N LYS A 261 -2.21 14.54 -18.83
CA LYS A 261 -3.14 15.06 -19.86
C LYS A 261 -4.12 16.09 -19.32
N TYR A 262 -4.45 16.01 -18.03
CA TYR A 262 -5.47 16.84 -17.39
C TYR A 262 -4.98 17.47 -16.08
N ALA A 263 -3.67 17.40 -15.79
CA ALA A 263 -3.10 17.90 -14.54
C ALA A 263 -3.26 19.43 -14.38
N ASP A 264 -3.30 20.16 -15.49
CA ASP A 264 -3.48 21.62 -15.51
C ASP A 264 -4.97 22.01 -15.73
N PHE A 265 -5.90 21.06 -15.59
CA PHE A 265 -7.33 21.34 -15.69
C PHE A 265 -7.83 22.10 -14.47
N ASP A 266 -8.59 23.16 -14.71
CA ASP A 266 -9.12 24.03 -13.66
C ASP A 266 -10.31 23.38 -12.93
N THR A 267 -9.98 22.53 -11.95
CA THR A 267 -10.97 21.89 -11.08
C THR A 267 -11.66 22.88 -10.16
N GLN A 268 -11.01 24.00 -9.82
CA GLN A 268 -11.55 25.00 -8.92
C GLN A 268 -12.79 25.65 -9.52
N THR A 269 -12.70 26.12 -10.77
CA THR A 269 -13.83 26.73 -11.45
C THR A 269 -15.00 25.74 -11.63
N VAL A 270 -14.74 24.43 -11.69
CA VAL A 270 -15.81 23.41 -11.71
C VAL A 270 -16.53 23.32 -10.36
N ILE A 271 -15.82 23.38 -9.24
CA ILE A 271 -16.39 23.38 -7.89
C ILE A 271 -17.24 24.65 -7.68
N GLU A 272 -16.70 25.81 -8.04
CA GLU A 272 -17.42 27.09 -7.99
C GLU A 272 -18.70 27.02 -8.83
N THR A 273 -18.59 26.54 -10.07
CA THR A 273 -19.75 26.36 -10.97
C THR A 273 -20.80 25.41 -10.38
N TYR A 274 -20.39 24.34 -9.69
CA TYR A 274 -21.32 23.45 -9.00
C TYR A 274 -22.04 24.16 -7.85
N ASN A 275 -21.30 24.86 -6.99
CA ASN A 275 -21.86 25.58 -5.86
C ASN A 275 -22.83 26.68 -6.32
N ASP A 276 -22.52 27.39 -7.41
CA ASP A 276 -23.38 28.43 -7.99
C ASP A 276 -24.72 27.88 -8.51
N ILE A 277 -24.72 26.68 -9.11
CA ILE A 277 -25.92 26.12 -9.76
C ILE A 277 -26.75 25.29 -8.78
N LEU A 278 -26.07 24.53 -7.92
CA LEU A 278 -26.67 23.47 -7.11
C LEU A 278 -26.44 23.65 -5.61
N GLY A 279 -25.57 24.56 -5.16
CA GLY A 279 -25.18 24.70 -3.75
C GLY A 279 -26.33 25.09 -2.81
N GLU A 280 -27.36 25.80 -3.29
CA GLU A 280 -28.56 26.09 -2.49
C GLU A 280 -29.47 24.85 -2.34
N ARG A 281 -29.51 24.00 -3.36
CA ARG A 281 -30.43 22.85 -3.46
C ARG A 281 -29.80 21.56 -2.93
N LEU A 282 -28.49 21.41 -3.05
CA LEU A 282 -27.69 20.24 -2.68
C LEU A 282 -26.69 20.59 -1.58
N ILE A 283 -25.83 19.64 -1.18
CA ILE A 283 -24.74 19.91 -0.24
C ILE A 283 -23.62 20.65 -1.02
N PRO A 284 -23.26 21.90 -0.63
CA PRO A 284 -22.15 22.63 -1.22
C PRO A 284 -20.80 22.00 -0.83
N ILE A 285 -19.76 22.31 -1.59
CA ILE A 285 -18.39 21.87 -1.30
C ILE A 285 -17.56 23.07 -0.86
N GLU A 286 -16.60 22.81 0.03
CA GLU A 286 -15.57 23.78 0.39
C GLU A 286 -14.54 23.90 -0.74
N ASP A 287 -14.03 25.11 -0.95
CA ASP A 287 -13.18 25.45 -2.10
C ASP A 287 -11.83 24.69 -2.14
N ASP A 288 -11.41 24.02 -1.07
CA ASP A 288 -10.12 23.31 -0.94
C ASP A 288 -10.25 21.78 -0.81
N ASP A 289 -11.36 21.18 -1.26
CA ASP A 289 -11.55 19.73 -1.21
C ASP A 289 -10.76 18.97 -2.30
N ASP A 290 -9.55 18.50 -1.93
CA ASP A 290 -8.71 17.62 -2.75
C ASP A 290 -9.44 16.37 -3.29
N TYR A 291 -10.43 15.84 -2.55
CA TYR A 291 -11.17 14.66 -2.98
C TYR A 291 -12.16 15.01 -4.10
N ALA A 292 -12.75 16.20 -4.06
CA ALA A 292 -13.61 16.72 -5.14
C ALA A 292 -12.80 16.93 -6.43
N ALA A 293 -11.59 17.49 -6.34
CA ALA A 293 -10.70 17.66 -7.50
C ALA A 293 -10.39 16.31 -8.19
N GLN A 294 -10.10 15.26 -7.42
CA GLN A 294 -9.87 13.93 -7.98
C GLN A 294 -11.12 13.38 -8.69
N GLN A 295 -12.30 13.55 -8.10
CA GLN A 295 -13.56 13.10 -8.69
C GLN A 295 -13.87 13.79 -10.03
N ILE A 296 -13.54 15.08 -10.14
CA ILE A 296 -13.66 15.85 -11.39
C ILE A 296 -12.74 15.24 -12.46
N LEU A 297 -11.47 15.02 -12.13
CA LEU A 297 -10.49 14.45 -13.06
C LEU A 297 -10.85 13.03 -13.50
N ASP A 298 -11.46 12.23 -12.62
CA ASP A 298 -11.92 10.87 -12.94
C ASP A 298 -13.14 10.89 -13.88
N LEU A 299 -14.02 11.90 -13.77
CA LEU A 299 -15.21 12.03 -14.63
C LEU A 299 -14.90 12.73 -15.96
N LEU A 300 -13.92 13.64 -15.99
CA LEU A 300 -13.56 14.48 -17.14
C LEU A 300 -13.39 13.69 -18.45
N PRO A 301 -12.71 12.52 -18.50
CA PRO A 301 -12.57 11.73 -19.73
C PRO A 301 -13.90 11.21 -20.30
N ARG A 302 -14.97 11.18 -19.50
CA ARG A 302 -16.31 10.70 -19.90
C ARG A 302 -17.20 11.82 -20.46
N LEU A 303 -16.79 13.07 -20.29
CA LEU A 303 -17.42 14.20 -20.95
C LEU A 303 -17.00 14.23 -22.43
N GLU A 304 -17.93 14.63 -23.28
CA GLU A 304 -17.66 14.78 -24.72
C GLU A 304 -16.60 15.86 -24.96
N HIS A 305 -16.77 17.01 -24.30
CA HIS A 305 -15.80 18.08 -24.25
C HIS A 305 -15.13 18.12 -22.87
N LYS A 306 -13.79 18.19 -22.86
CA LYS A 306 -12.97 18.14 -21.64
C LYS A 306 -12.75 19.56 -21.11
N THR A 307 -13.85 20.25 -20.87
CA THR A 307 -13.87 21.68 -20.52
C THR A 307 -14.75 21.92 -19.30
N VAL A 308 -14.49 23.03 -18.59
CA VAL A 308 -15.34 23.49 -17.49
C VAL A 308 -16.78 23.73 -17.97
N SER A 309 -16.94 24.25 -19.20
CA SER A 309 -18.27 24.46 -19.81
C SER A 309 -19.07 23.17 -19.98
N ALA A 310 -18.42 22.03 -20.19
CA ALA A 310 -19.10 20.74 -20.27
C ALA A 310 -19.65 20.31 -18.90
N PHE A 311 -18.92 20.55 -17.82
CA PHE A 311 -19.42 20.35 -16.46
C PHE A 311 -20.58 21.30 -16.15
N LYS A 312 -20.47 22.58 -16.52
CA LYS A 312 -21.55 23.54 -16.38
C LYS A 312 -22.84 23.06 -17.05
N ALA A 313 -22.75 22.62 -18.30
CA ALA A 313 -23.89 22.09 -19.05
C ALA A 313 -24.48 20.84 -18.39
N TYR A 314 -23.62 19.94 -17.87
CA TYR A 314 -24.06 18.77 -17.12
C TYR A 314 -24.81 19.14 -15.84
N PHE A 315 -24.30 20.07 -15.03
CA PHE A 315 -24.95 20.51 -13.80
C PHE A 315 -26.28 21.20 -14.07
N GLN A 316 -26.37 22.02 -15.12
CA GLN A 316 -27.63 22.63 -15.55
C GLN A 316 -28.65 21.58 -16.00
N ALA A 317 -28.21 20.58 -16.79
CA ALA A 317 -29.09 19.50 -17.23
C ALA A 317 -29.61 18.68 -16.04
N PHE A 318 -28.77 18.40 -15.05
CA PHE A 318 -29.19 17.75 -13.80
C PHE A 318 -30.19 18.63 -13.03
N ALA A 319 -29.87 19.91 -12.84
CA ALA A 319 -30.71 20.85 -12.09
C ALA A 319 -32.13 20.99 -12.67
N ASN A 320 -32.26 20.91 -14.00
CA ASN A 320 -33.51 21.11 -14.73
C ASN A 320 -34.34 19.83 -14.87
N ASN A 321 -33.68 18.68 -15.02
CA ASN A 321 -34.37 17.44 -15.39
C ASN A 321 -34.52 16.44 -14.24
N ALA A 322 -33.72 16.56 -13.17
CA ALA A 322 -33.75 15.59 -12.08
C ALA A 322 -35.06 15.63 -11.29
N ASN A 323 -35.50 14.46 -10.85
CA ASN A 323 -36.70 14.31 -10.03
C ASN A 323 -36.60 15.18 -8.75
N PRO A 324 -37.68 15.89 -8.34
CA PRO A 324 -37.73 16.66 -7.09
C PRO A 324 -37.23 15.91 -5.85
N TYR A 325 -37.40 14.58 -5.84
CA TYR A 325 -36.88 13.67 -4.82
C TYR A 325 -35.40 13.89 -4.48
N TYR A 326 -34.56 14.25 -5.45
CA TYR A 326 -33.12 14.48 -5.24
C TYR A 326 -32.79 15.79 -4.52
N PHE A 327 -33.76 16.69 -4.37
CA PHE A 327 -33.59 18.02 -3.77
C PHE A 327 -34.30 18.14 -2.40
N GLU A 328 -34.85 17.04 -1.89
CA GLU A 328 -35.55 17.05 -0.61
C GLU A 328 -34.58 17.33 0.56
N PRO A 329 -34.97 18.20 1.53
CA PRO A 329 -34.10 18.59 2.64
C PRO A 329 -33.62 17.41 3.50
N GLU A 330 -34.41 16.35 3.60
CA GLU A 330 -34.11 15.15 4.41
C GLU A 330 -33.06 14.24 3.77
N ARG A 331 -32.79 14.39 2.46
CA ARG A 331 -31.92 13.51 1.68
C ARG A 331 -31.03 14.30 0.71
N LYS A 332 -30.47 15.42 1.16
CA LYS A 332 -29.57 16.22 0.32
C LYS A 332 -28.42 15.36 -0.18
N ILE A 333 -28.40 15.12 -1.49
CA ILE A 333 -27.27 14.49 -2.15
C ILE A 333 -26.11 15.48 -2.21
N GLY A 334 -24.88 14.97 -2.11
CA GLY A 334 -23.67 15.77 -2.22
C GLY A 334 -23.02 15.66 -3.60
N PHE A 335 -21.99 16.48 -3.82
CA PHE A 335 -21.22 16.52 -5.06
C PHE A 335 -20.77 15.16 -5.60
N SER A 336 -20.32 14.28 -4.70
CA SER A 336 -19.86 12.94 -5.09
C SER A 336 -20.94 12.08 -5.75
N PHE A 337 -22.22 12.38 -5.55
CA PHE A 337 -23.29 11.74 -6.30
C PHE A 337 -23.26 12.14 -7.78
N LEU A 338 -23.08 13.43 -8.06
CA LEU A 338 -22.99 13.95 -9.43
C LEU A 338 -21.69 13.54 -10.12
N MET A 339 -20.63 13.30 -9.37
CA MET A 339 -19.36 12.84 -9.93
C MET A 339 -19.33 11.36 -10.32
N LYS A 340 -20.40 10.60 -10.03
CA LYS A 340 -20.50 9.21 -10.48
C LYS A 340 -20.77 9.14 -11.99
N PRO A 341 -20.07 8.26 -12.71
CA PRO A 341 -20.36 8.07 -14.14
C PRO A 341 -21.78 7.60 -14.44
N GLU A 342 -22.38 6.83 -13.52
CA GLU A 342 -23.76 6.38 -13.61
C GLU A 342 -24.73 7.57 -13.62
N THR A 343 -24.51 8.55 -12.76
CA THR A 343 -25.30 9.78 -12.68
C THR A 343 -25.19 10.58 -13.97
N LEU A 344 -23.98 10.79 -14.47
CA LEU A 344 -23.76 11.45 -15.77
C LEU A 344 -24.53 10.76 -16.91
N MET A 345 -24.50 9.42 -16.95
CA MET A 345 -25.20 8.66 -17.99
C MET A 345 -26.73 8.75 -17.83
N LYS A 346 -27.26 8.71 -16.61
CA LYS A 346 -28.70 8.89 -16.36
C LYS A 346 -29.18 10.28 -16.73
N THR A 347 -28.43 11.32 -16.38
CA THR A 347 -28.75 12.71 -16.77
C THR A 347 -28.77 12.88 -18.28
N ARG A 348 -27.84 12.26 -19.01
CA ARG A 348 -27.85 12.25 -20.49
C ARG A 348 -29.08 11.57 -21.08
N ARG A 349 -29.61 10.54 -20.42
CA ARG A 349 -30.79 9.79 -20.87
C ARG A 349 -32.11 10.40 -20.38
N GLY A 350 -32.07 11.38 -19.48
CA GLY A 350 -33.26 11.92 -18.82
C GLY A 350 -33.89 10.93 -17.82
N GLU A 351 -33.10 10.01 -17.28
CA GLU A 351 -33.54 8.97 -16.32
C GLU A 351 -33.19 9.33 -14.86
N ILE A 352 -33.03 10.62 -14.59
CA ILE A 352 -32.57 11.17 -13.30
C ILE A 352 -33.68 11.97 -12.61
#